data_AF-A0A2V9W991-F1
#
_entry.id   AF-A0A2V9W991-F1
#
_cell.length_a   1.000
_cell.length_b   1.000
_cell.length_c   1.000
_cell.angle_alpha   90.00
_cell.angle_beta   90.00
_cell.angle_gamma   90.00
#
_symmetry.space_group_name_H-M   'P 1'
#
loop_
_entity.id
_entity.type
_entity.pdbx_description
1 polymer ?
#
loop_
_entity_poly.entity_id
_entity_poly.type
_entity_poly.pdbx_seq_one_letter_code
_entity_poly.pdbx_strand_id
1 'polypeptide(L)'
;MKHIRVTVLSALTLIALLSAAAQQASKHILSSEELKKAVPAEYFFRGQKAPTQVRNAVGFQLADGKMTLAALVDASGYSTAIQQKYQGMLITESKLNIGGSALPPGEYGFGFTSDGKLLVMDVANNDVLSTPSQTDAALQHAVPLKLVEDGAGYKLYAGKKWIQIKLE
;
A
#
# COMPACT_ATOMS: atom_id res chain seq x y z
N MET A 1 -52.79 2.75 -11.48
CA MET A 1 -51.69 1.75 -11.47
C MET A 1 -50.48 2.10 -12.37
N LYS A 2 -50.65 2.84 -13.48
CA LYS A 2 -49.54 3.22 -14.38
C LYS A 2 -48.57 4.26 -13.78
N HIS A 3 -49.09 5.24 -13.02
CA HIS A 3 -48.28 6.29 -12.40
C HIS A 3 -47.37 5.78 -11.25
N ILE A 4 -47.83 4.81 -10.47
CA ILE A 4 -47.06 4.21 -9.36
C ILE A 4 -45.82 3.46 -9.88
N ARG A 5 -45.90 2.83 -11.06
CA ARG A 5 -44.79 2.10 -11.68
C ARG A 5 -43.70 3.03 -12.22
N VAL A 6 -44.05 4.23 -12.65
CA VAL A 6 -43.09 5.23 -13.16
C VAL A 6 -42.32 5.86 -12.00
N THR A 7 -42.99 6.18 -10.89
CA THR A 7 -42.35 6.77 -9.70
C THR A 7 -41.34 5.82 -9.04
N VAL A 8 -41.64 4.52 -8.99
CA VAL A 8 -40.73 3.51 -8.41
C VAL A 8 -39.49 3.31 -9.29
N LEU A 9 -39.62 3.38 -10.62
CA LEU A 9 -38.50 3.21 -11.54
C LEU A 9 -37.53 4.42 -11.50
N SER A 10 -38.08 5.64 -11.34
CA SER A 10 -37.28 6.87 -11.18
C SER A 10 -36.56 6.93 -9.82
N ALA A 11 -37.17 6.41 -8.76
CA ALA A 11 -36.53 6.33 -7.44
C ALA A 11 -35.36 5.33 -7.42
N LEU A 12 -35.49 4.18 -8.12
CA LEU A 12 -34.43 3.19 -8.22
C LEU A 12 -33.21 3.68 -9.03
N THR A 13 -33.44 4.48 -10.07
CA THR A 13 -32.34 5.05 -10.87
C THR A 13 -31.58 6.14 -10.13
N LEU A 14 -32.25 6.91 -9.27
CA LEU A 14 -31.61 7.95 -8.46
C LEU A 14 -30.72 7.36 -7.35
N ILE A 15 -31.13 6.22 -6.76
CA ILE A 15 -30.33 5.51 -5.75
C ILE A 15 -29.08 4.88 -6.38
N ALA A 16 -29.18 4.34 -7.60
CA ALA A 16 -28.02 3.78 -8.30
C ALA A 16 -26.96 4.83 -8.70
N LEU A 17 -27.38 6.06 -8.99
CA LEU A 17 -26.45 7.17 -9.29
C LEU A 17 -25.71 7.69 -8.05
N LEU A 18 -26.33 7.62 -6.87
CA LEU A 18 -25.68 7.98 -5.60
C LEU A 18 -24.64 6.95 -5.17
N SER A 19 -24.78 5.69 -5.57
CA SER A 19 -23.78 4.64 -5.32
C SER A 19 -22.59 4.69 -6.30
N ALA A 20 -22.75 5.29 -7.49
CA ALA A 20 -21.67 5.43 -8.47
C ALA A 20 -20.72 6.60 -8.15
N ALA A 21 -21.14 7.53 -7.28
CA ALA A 21 -20.26 8.47 -6.60
C ALA A 21 -19.55 7.82 -5.40
N ALA A 22 -19.40 6.48 -5.40
CA ALA A 22 -18.55 5.77 -4.46
C ALA A 22 -17.16 6.38 -4.49
N GLN A 23 -16.93 7.22 -3.47
CA GLN A 23 -15.67 7.56 -2.86
C GLN A 23 -14.53 7.56 -3.88
N GLN A 24 -14.40 8.63 -4.66
CA GLN A 24 -13.09 8.94 -5.23
C GLN A 24 -12.20 9.20 -4.02
N ALA A 25 -11.54 8.15 -3.53
CA ALA A 25 -10.61 8.21 -2.43
C ALA A 25 -9.67 9.35 -2.77
N SER A 26 -9.67 10.40 -1.93
CA SER A 26 -8.78 11.54 -2.15
C SER A 26 -7.38 10.97 -2.27
N LYS A 27 -6.77 11.14 -3.44
CA LYS A 27 -5.45 10.59 -3.70
C LYS A 27 -4.40 11.54 -3.14
N HIS A 28 -4.35 11.68 -1.81
CA HIS A 28 -3.34 12.50 -1.17
C HIS A 28 -2.09 11.66 -0.98
N ILE A 29 -1.14 11.75 -1.92
CA ILE A 29 0.21 11.19 -1.71
C ILE A 29 0.97 12.15 -0.79
N LEU A 30 1.52 11.60 0.29
CA LEU A 30 2.21 12.38 1.31
C LEU A 30 3.50 13.00 0.74
N SER A 31 3.69 14.28 1.03
CA SER A 31 4.94 15.00 0.77
C SER A 31 6.07 14.54 1.69
N SER A 32 7.30 14.90 1.34
CA SER A 32 8.48 14.60 2.17
C SER A 32 8.39 15.16 3.60
N GLU A 33 7.69 16.28 3.81
CA GLU A 33 7.51 16.87 5.15
C GLU A 33 6.48 16.11 5.97
N GLU A 34 5.39 15.66 5.34
CA GLU A 34 4.38 14.84 5.99
C GLU A 34 4.96 13.47 6.34
N LEU A 35 5.74 12.87 5.44
CA LEU A 35 6.44 11.61 5.71
C LEU A 35 7.41 11.73 6.89
N LYS A 36 8.18 12.82 7.00
CA LYS A 36 9.04 13.06 8.16
C LYS A 36 8.29 13.11 9.50
N LYS A 37 7.01 13.49 9.48
CA LYS A 37 6.17 13.54 10.69
C LYS A 37 5.48 12.22 10.98
N ALA A 38 5.06 11.49 9.94
CA ALA A 38 4.23 10.29 10.06
C ALA A 38 5.04 8.99 10.16
N VAL A 39 6.21 8.92 9.51
CA VAL A 39 7.04 7.71 9.43
C VAL A 39 7.80 7.55 10.76
N PRO A 40 7.63 6.44 11.50
CA PRO A 40 8.37 6.22 12.74
C PRO A 40 9.88 6.14 12.48
N ALA A 41 10.69 6.70 13.37
CA ALA A 41 12.16 6.73 13.22
C ALA A 41 12.81 5.33 13.29
N GLU A 42 12.22 4.43 14.07
CA GLU A 42 12.60 3.03 14.18
C GLU A 42 11.37 2.16 13.97
N TYR A 43 11.58 0.94 13.46
CA TYR A 43 10.51 -0.02 13.28
C TYR A 43 10.83 -1.34 13.96
N PHE A 44 9.84 -1.89 14.67
CA PHE A 44 9.97 -3.18 15.35
C PHE A 44 9.57 -4.31 14.40
N PHE A 45 10.45 -5.30 14.25
CA PHE A 45 10.18 -6.48 13.46
C PHE A 45 10.98 -7.65 14.04
N ARG A 46 10.38 -8.84 14.17
CA ARG A 46 11.08 -10.05 14.65
C ARG A 46 11.93 -9.86 15.92
N GLY A 47 11.40 -9.16 16.92
CA GLY A 47 12.09 -8.99 18.20
C GLY A 47 13.22 -7.96 18.20
N GLN A 48 13.40 -7.21 17.12
CA GLN A 48 14.43 -6.18 17.00
C GLN A 48 13.82 -4.85 16.56
N LYS A 49 14.50 -3.75 16.89
CA LYS A 49 14.23 -2.43 16.33
C LYS A 49 15.31 -2.09 15.32
N ALA A 50 14.92 -1.51 14.21
CA ALA A 50 15.86 -1.05 13.19
C ALA A 50 15.49 0.35 12.67
N PRO A 51 16.48 1.19 12.35
CA PRO A 51 16.22 2.51 11.80
C PRO A 51 15.44 2.46 10.49
N THR A 52 14.43 3.32 10.36
CA THR A 52 13.72 3.51 9.09
C THR A 52 14.45 4.53 8.23
N GLN A 53 14.41 4.31 6.91
CA GLN A 53 15.00 5.22 5.95
C GLN A 53 13.94 6.19 5.46
N VAL A 54 13.66 7.26 6.21
CA VAL A 54 12.64 8.27 5.86
C VAL A 54 12.85 8.87 4.47
N ARG A 55 14.12 8.99 4.01
CA ARG A 55 14.46 9.42 2.63
C ARG A 55 13.93 8.48 1.54
N ASN A 56 13.65 7.23 1.90
CA ASN A 56 13.12 6.16 1.09
C ASN A 56 11.76 5.72 1.66
N ALA A 57 10.93 6.69 2.06
CA ALA A 57 9.58 6.47 2.52
C ALA A 57 8.56 7.01 1.51
N VAL A 58 7.39 6.40 1.48
CA VAL A 58 6.25 6.80 0.68
C VAL A 58 4.97 6.55 1.48
N GLY A 59 3.89 7.22 1.10
CA GLY A 59 2.60 6.98 1.72
C GLY A 59 1.50 7.80 1.10
N PHE A 60 0.28 7.47 1.46
CA PHE A 60 -0.90 8.24 1.10
C PHE A 60 -1.83 8.36 2.31
N GLN A 61 -2.65 9.41 2.30
CA GLN A 61 -3.71 9.64 3.28
C GLN A 61 -5.06 9.70 2.57
N LEU A 62 -6.08 9.15 3.23
CA LEU A 62 -7.46 9.19 2.79
C LEU A 62 -8.19 10.40 3.34
N ALA A 63 -9.36 10.71 2.78
CA ALA A 63 -10.16 11.86 3.19
C ALA A 63 -10.63 11.78 4.67
N ASP A 64 -10.72 10.57 5.22
CA ASP A 64 -11.03 10.32 6.63
C ASP A 64 -9.80 10.38 7.56
N GLY A 65 -8.64 10.74 7.02
CA GLY A 65 -7.38 10.88 7.74
C GLY A 65 -6.55 9.61 7.83
N LYS A 66 -7.07 8.44 7.44
CA LYS A 66 -6.34 7.17 7.51
C LYS A 66 -5.13 7.17 6.58
N MET A 67 -4.03 6.60 7.04
CA MET A 67 -2.78 6.54 6.30
C MET A 67 -2.38 5.12 5.89
N THR A 68 -1.62 5.06 4.80
CA THR A 68 -0.78 3.91 4.48
C THR A 68 0.64 4.40 4.23
N LEU A 69 1.61 3.82 4.93
CA LEU A 69 3.01 4.21 4.92
C LEU A 69 3.87 3.00 4.55
N ALA A 70 4.87 3.20 3.70
CA ALA A 70 5.91 2.21 3.44
C ALA A 70 7.28 2.89 3.45
N ALA A 71 8.27 2.27 4.07
CA ALA A 71 9.64 2.76 4.05
C ALA A 71 10.65 1.63 4.10
N LEU A 72 11.84 1.84 3.53
CA LEU A 72 12.94 0.90 3.72
C LEU A 72 13.45 0.94 5.16
N VAL A 73 13.98 -0.18 5.63
CA VAL A 73 14.55 -0.33 6.98
C VAL A 73 16.01 -0.76 6.86
N ASP A 74 16.87 -0.26 7.74
CA ASP A 74 18.24 -0.76 7.86
C ASP A 74 18.23 -2.13 8.55
N ALA A 75 18.06 -3.18 7.75
CA ALA A 75 17.98 -4.56 8.23
C ALA A 75 19.35 -5.21 8.47
N SER A 76 20.45 -4.45 8.48
CA SER A 76 21.82 -5.00 8.60
C SER A 76 22.06 -5.80 9.89
N GLY A 77 21.31 -5.52 10.96
CA GLY A 77 21.37 -6.27 12.23
C GLY A 77 20.62 -7.60 12.24
N TYR A 78 19.81 -7.91 11.23
CA TYR A 78 19.06 -9.16 11.17
C TYR A 78 19.90 -10.32 10.62
N SER A 79 19.42 -11.55 10.81
CA SER A 79 20.01 -12.72 10.16
C SER A 79 19.87 -12.64 8.63
N THR A 80 20.79 -13.27 7.90
CA THR A 80 20.76 -13.30 6.42
C THR A 80 19.43 -13.85 5.88
N ALA A 81 18.86 -14.86 6.52
CA ALA A 81 17.55 -15.42 6.17
C ALA A 81 16.40 -14.41 6.28
N ILE A 82 16.45 -13.49 7.26
CA ILE A 82 15.46 -12.41 7.37
C ILE A 82 15.75 -11.32 6.33
N GLN A 83 17.01 -10.90 6.19
CA GLN A 83 17.41 -9.87 5.21
C GLN A 83 17.04 -10.23 3.77
N GLN A 84 17.00 -11.51 3.41
CA GLN A 84 16.58 -11.97 2.08
C GLN A 84 15.14 -11.62 1.73
N LYS A 85 14.26 -11.47 2.73
CA LYS A 85 12.83 -11.23 2.53
C LYS A 85 12.30 -9.93 3.15
N TYR A 86 12.98 -9.40 4.15
CA TYR A 86 12.62 -8.17 4.85
C TYR A 86 13.49 -7.00 4.37
N GLN A 87 12.85 -6.03 3.73
CA GLN A 87 13.49 -4.84 3.17
C GLN A 87 12.93 -3.54 3.76
N GLY A 88 11.68 -3.57 4.24
CA GLY A 88 11.03 -2.38 4.73
C GLY A 88 9.80 -2.65 5.58
N MET A 89 9.25 -1.56 6.11
CA MET A 89 8.01 -1.56 6.87
C MET A 89 6.82 -1.17 5.99
N LEU A 90 5.65 -1.69 6.33
CA LEU A 90 4.37 -1.33 5.76
C LEU A 90 3.38 -1.15 6.92
N ILE A 91 2.81 0.04 7.04
CA ILE A 91 1.75 0.35 8.00
C ILE A 91 0.52 0.74 7.18
N THR A 92 -0.64 0.16 7.48
CA THR A 92 -1.89 0.59 6.85
C THR A 92 -3.02 0.63 7.85
N GLU A 93 -3.76 1.73 7.84
CA GLU A 93 -4.95 1.94 8.69
C GLU A 93 -6.25 1.55 7.95
N SER A 94 -6.15 1.11 6.70
CA SER A 94 -7.27 0.71 5.86
C SER A 94 -7.07 -0.69 5.30
N LYS A 95 -8.16 -1.36 4.92
CA LYS A 95 -8.06 -2.62 4.19
C LYS A 95 -7.52 -2.31 2.78
N LEU A 96 -6.49 -3.04 2.38
CA LEU A 96 -5.86 -2.89 1.07
C LEU A 96 -6.08 -4.15 0.24
N ASN A 97 -6.18 -3.98 -1.07
CA ASN A 97 -5.92 -5.03 -2.03
C ASN A 97 -4.54 -4.81 -2.65
N ILE A 98 -3.62 -5.75 -2.42
CA ILE A 98 -2.24 -5.72 -2.93
C ILE A 98 -2.10 -6.83 -3.96
N GLY A 99 -2.02 -6.46 -5.24
CA GLY A 99 -1.85 -7.41 -6.33
C GLY A 99 -2.89 -8.54 -6.34
N GLY A 100 -4.14 -8.24 -5.99
CA GLY A 100 -5.23 -9.22 -5.91
C GLY A 100 -5.47 -9.82 -4.53
N SER A 101 -4.55 -9.66 -3.58
CA SER A 101 -4.65 -10.21 -2.23
C SER A 101 -5.11 -9.16 -1.22
N ALA A 102 -6.07 -9.50 -0.37
CA ALA A 102 -6.53 -8.62 0.71
C ALA A 102 -5.49 -8.57 1.84
N LEU A 103 -5.23 -7.37 2.34
CA LEU A 103 -4.41 -7.10 3.53
C LEU A 103 -5.25 -6.24 4.50
N PRO A 104 -5.55 -6.72 5.72
CA PRO A 104 -6.26 -5.92 6.70
C PRO A 104 -5.39 -4.76 7.23
N PRO A 105 -5.99 -3.79 7.93
CA PRO A 105 -5.24 -2.80 8.69
C PRO A 105 -4.23 -3.44 9.65
N GLY A 106 -3.03 -2.89 9.74
CA GLY A 106 -1.99 -3.38 10.63
C GLY A 106 -0.58 -2.90 10.30
N GLU A 107 0.37 -3.50 11.01
CA GLU A 107 1.80 -3.29 10.89
C GLU A 107 2.47 -4.55 10.33
N TYR A 108 3.27 -4.37 9.27
CA TYR A 108 3.84 -5.45 8.49
C TYR A 108 5.29 -5.15 8.09
N GLY A 109 6.04 -6.22 7.85
CA GLY A 109 7.26 -6.15 7.05
C GLY A 109 6.95 -6.43 5.58
N PHE A 110 7.74 -5.90 4.66
CA PHE A 110 7.67 -6.26 3.26
C PHE A 110 9.05 -6.44 2.63
N GLY A 111 9.09 -7.12 1.49
CA GLY A 111 10.26 -7.12 0.61
C GLY A 111 9.95 -7.67 -0.77
N PHE A 112 10.74 -7.24 -1.74
CA PHE A 112 10.71 -7.78 -3.10
C PHE A 112 11.72 -8.90 -3.23
N THR A 113 11.23 -10.11 -3.41
CA THR A 113 12.05 -11.32 -3.52
C THR A 113 12.75 -11.40 -4.87
N SER A 114 13.82 -12.20 -4.95
CA SER A 114 14.59 -12.43 -6.18
C SER A 114 13.76 -13.08 -7.29
N ASP A 115 12.77 -13.91 -6.94
CA ASP A 115 11.81 -14.53 -7.85
C ASP A 115 10.69 -13.58 -8.34
N GLY A 116 10.81 -12.28 -8.04
CA GLY A 116 9.94 -11.25 -8.62
C GLY A 116 8.59 -11.10 -7.92
N LYS A 117 8.48 -11.49 -6.65
CA LYS A 117 7.26 -11.31 -5.86
C LYS A 117 7.42 -10.18 -4.85
N LEU A 118 6.31 -9.55 -4.52
CA LEU A 118 6.18 -8.83 -3.25
C LEU A 118 5.77 -9.84 -2.18
N LEU A 119 6.55 -9.90 -1.11
CA LEU A 119 6.20 -10.59 0.12
C LEU A 119 5.81 -9.56 1.17
N VAL A 120 4.69 -9.79 1.85
CA VAL A 120 4.29 -9.05 3.06
C VAL A 120 4.19 -10.05 4.20
N MET A 121 4.71 -9.66 5.36
CA MET A 121 4.84 -10.52 6.52
C MET A 121 4.29 -9.81 7.75
N ASP A 122 3.73 -10.57 8.69
CA ASP A 122 3.37 -10.01 9.99
C ASP A 122 4.62 -9.58 10.77
N VAL A 123 4.45 -8.89 11.90
CA VAL A 123 5.56 -8.46 12.77
C VAL A 123 6.40 -9.63 13.29
N ALA A 124 5.83 -10.82 13.31
CA ALA A 124 6.48 -12.08 13.62
C ALA A 124 7.05 -12.75 12.36
N ASN A 125 7.20 -12.05 11.22
CA ASN A 125 7.79 -12.52 9.95
C ASN A 125 7.26 -13.87 9.49
N ASN A 126 5.97 -14.12 9.73
CA ASN A 126 5.20 -15.13 9.03
C ASN A 126 4.65 -14.47 7.77
N ASP A 127 4.67 -15.21 6.67
CA ASP A 127 4.24 -14.68 5.38
C ASP A 127 2.71 -14.53 5.39
N VAL A 128 2.23 -13.31 5.18
CA VAL A 128 0.79 -12.97 5.18
C VAL A 128 0.24 -13.01 3.76
N LEU A 129 1.02 -12.51 2.79
CA LEU A 129 0.74 -12.67 1.37
C LEU A 129 2.03 -12.68 0.55
N SER A 130 1.96 -13.35 -0.59
CA SER A 130 2.99 -13.35 -1.63
C SER A 130 2.31 -13.17 -2.98
N THR A 131 2.62 -12.09 -3.68
CA THR A 131 1.98 -11.75 -4.96
C THR A 131 3.03 -11.40 -6.01
N PRO A 132 2.89 -11.85 -7.28
CA PRO A 132 3.78 -11.45 -8.35
C PRO A 132 3.85 -9.93 -8.51
N SER A 133 5.06 -9.39 -8.53
CA SER A 133 5.30 -8.00 -8.89
C SER A 133 5.57 -7.87 -10.39
N GLN A 134 5.28 -6.70 -10.93
CA GLN A 134 5.57 -6.37 -12.32
C GLN A 134 6.92 -5.65 -12.41
N THR A 135 7.56 -5.70 -13.58
CA THR A 135 8.81 -4.96 -13.82
C THR A 135 8.56 -3.93 -14.92
N ASP A 136 8.88 -2.67 -14.63
CA ASP A 136 8.85 -1.59 -15.61
C ASP A 136 10.20 -1.47 -16.31
N ALA A 137 10.32 -2.12 -17.47
CA ALA A 137 11.55 -2.11 -18.28
C ALA A 137 11.85 -0.73 -18.89
N ALA A 138 10.83 0.12 -19.07
CA ALA A 138 10.97 1.45 -19.65
C ALA A 138 11.52 2.48 -18.64
N LEU A 139 11.42 2.18 -17.34
CA LEU A 139 11.99 3.03 -16.29
C LEU A 139 13.53 3.07 -16.41
N GLN A 140 14.05 4.23 -16.80
CA GLN A 140 15.49 4.44 -17.04
C GLN A 140 16.31 4.26 -15.76
N HIS A 141 15.88 4.88 -14.66
CA HIS A 141 16.58 4.86 -13.38
C HIS A 141 15.72 4.20 -12.30
N ALA A 142 16.28 3.20 -11.61
CA ALA A 142 15.65 2.56 -10.47
C ALA A 142 15.56 3.54 -9.29
N VAL A 143 14.40 3.62 -8.65
CA VAL A 143 14.18 4.47 -7.46
C VAL A 143 13.91 3.56 -6.26
N PRO A 144 14.54 3.77 -5.09
CA PRO A 144 14.45 2.84 -3.95
C PRO A 144 13.01 2.50 -3.54
N LEU A 145 12.19 3.52 -3.29
CA LEU A 145 10.73 3.40 -3.22
C LEU A 145 10.09 4.59 -3.91
N LYS A 146 8.96 4.36 -4.59
CA LYS A 146 8.14 5.42 -5.19
C LYS A 146 6.68 4.98 -5.19
N LEU A 147 5.78 5.90 -4.84
CA LEU A 147 4.35 5.71 -4.96
C LEU A 147 3.83 6.61 -6.07
N VAL A 148 3.02 6.05 -6.97
CA VAL A 148 2.41 6.78 -8.07
C VAL A 148 0.93 6.43 -8.13
N GLU A 149 0.07 7.40 -8.39
CA GLU A 149 -1.34 7.13 -8.64
C GLU A 149 -1.54 6.28 -9.89
N ASP A 150 -2.51 5.36 -9.87
CA ASP A 150 -2.83 4.47 -10.97
C ASP A 150 -4.33 4.15 -10.99
N GLY A 151 -5.10 4.88 -11.81
CA GLY A 151 -6.54 4.71 -11.90
C GLY A 151 -7.23 4.95 -10.55
N ALA A 152 -7.87 3.93 -9.98
CA ALA A 152 -8.52 4.00 -8.67
C ALA A 152 -7.59 3.62 -7.48
N GLY A 153 -6.32 3.32 -7.75
CA GLY A 153 -5.35 2.94 -6.72
C GLY A 153 -3.98 3.57 -6.95
N TYR A 154 -2.95 2.83 -6.57
CA TYR A 154 -1.57 3.26 -6.60
C TYR A 154 -0.66 2.15 -7.13
N LYS A 155 0.50 2.54 -7.63
CA LYS A 155 1.64 1.67 -7.90
C LYS A 155 2.73 1.94 -6.88
N LEU A 156 3.06 0.94 -6.08
CA LEU A 156 4.21 0.96 -5.20
C LEU A 156 5.40 0.34 -5.94
N TYR A 157 6.39 1.16 -6.25
CA TYR A 157 7.65 0.77 -6.86
C TYR A 157 8.72 0.48 -5.81
N ALA A 158 9.54 -0.52 -6.08
CA ALA A 158 10.85 -0.73 -5.47
C ALA A 158 11.88 -1.03 -6.57
N GLY A 159 12.78 -0.09 -6.81
CA GLY A 159 13.65 -0.09 -7.97
C GLY A 159 12.85 0.03 -9.28
N LYS A 160 12.90 -1.03 -10.11
CA LYS A 160 12.07 -1.15 -11.32
C LYS A 160 10.86 -2.07 -11.15
N LYS A 161 10.78 -2.77 -10.01
CA LYS A 161 9.64 -3.64 -9.69
C LYS A 161 8.50 -2.79 -9.15
N TRP A 162 7.26 -3.18 -9.39
CA TRP A 162 6.10 -2.52 -8.82
C TRP A 162 4.95 -3.48 -8.55
N ILE A 163 4.08 -3.09 -7.60
CA ILE A 163 2.81 -3.77 -7.32
C ILE A 163 1.67 -2.77 -7.33
N GLN A 164 0.47 -3.22 -7.71
CA GLN A 164 -0.73 -2.42 -7.57
C GLN A 164 -1.26 -2.50 -6.13
N ILE A 165 -1.62 -1.35 -5.57
CA ILE A 165 -2.29 -1.21 -4.27
C ILE A 165 -3.62 -0.49 -4.50
N LYS A 166 -4.71 -1.06 -3.98
CA LYS A 166 -6.04 -0.43 -3.99
C LYS A 166 -6.61 -0.44 -2.59
N LEU A 167 -7.54 0.48 -2.34
CA LEU A 167 -8.41 0.39 -1.18
C LEU A 167 -9.49 -0.67 -1.44
N GLU A 168 -9.89 -1.37 -0.39
CA GLU A 168 -10.97 -2.35 -0.40
C GLU A 168 -12.12 -1.95 0.52
#